data_AF-A0AAD4PQQ7-F1
#
_entry.id   AF-A0AAD4PQQ7-F1
#
_cell.length_a   1.000
_cell.length_b   1.000
_cell.length_c   1.000
_cell.angle_alpha   90.00
_cell.angle_beta   90.00
_cell.angle_gamma   90.00
#
_symmetry.space_group_name_H-M   'P 1'
#
loop_
_entity.id
_entity.type
_entity.pdbx_description
1 polymer ?
#
loop_
_entity_poly.entity_id
_entity_poly.type
_entity_poly.pdbx_seq_one_letter_code
_entity_poly.pdbx_strand_id
1 'polypeptide(L)' 'MDKLSEDKMAEISNTFAILDVDGSGLISARELQGMMSVFGYENSEEDIQRMIDVVDDDGSGKLNCAKFCAALLWKISPEE' A
#
# COMPACT_ATOMS: atom_id res chain seq x y z
N MET A 1 -17.63 -10.06 11.90
CA MET A 1 -17.10 -8.92 11.16
C MET A 1 -15.73 -9.28 10.58
N ASP A 2 -15.58 -10.48 9.99
CA ASP A 2 -14.25 -11.12 9.91
C ASP A 2 -13.96 -11.79 8.56
N LYS A 3 -14.89 -11.78 7.61
CA LYS A 3 -14.65 -12.35 6.27
C LYS A 3 -13.95 -11.37 5.33
N LEU A 4 -14.09 -10.06 5.59
CA LEU A 4 -13.44 -9.01 4.82
C LEU A 4 -11.94 -8.91 5.12
N SER A 5 -11.51 -9.19 6.36
CA SER A 5 -10.10 -9.07 6.75
C SER A 5 -9.22 -10.14 6.12
N GLU A 6 -9.68 -11.39 6.00
CA GLU A 6 -8.88 -12.46 5.39
C GLU A 6 -8.69 -12.25 3.88
N ASP A 7 -9.75 -11.88 3.17
CA ASP A 7 -9.72 -11.63 1.71
C ASP A 7 -8.86 -10.40 1.38
N LYS A 8 -9.03 -9.31 2.15
CA LYS A 8 -8.20 -8.11 2.02
C LYS A 8 -6.74 -8.39 2.36
N MET A 9 -6.46 -9.19 3.40
CA MET A 9 -5.08 -9.52 3.76
C MET A 9 -4.43 -10.41 2.69
N ALA A 10 -5.18 -11.29 2.02
CA ALA A 10 -4.70 -12.06 0.88
C ALA A 10 -4.42 -11.18 -0.34
N GLU A 11 -5.32 -10.26 -0.70
CA GLU A 11 -5.10 -9.29 -1.79
C GLU A 11 -3.91 -8.37 -1.50
N ILE A 12 -3.79 -7.87 -0.27
CA ILE A 12 -2.69 -7.03 0.17
C ILE A 12 -1.38 -7.82 0.14
N SER A 13 -1.36 -9.06 0.62
CA SER A 13 -0.15 -9.90 0.61
C SER A 13 0.29 -10.24 -0.81
N ASN A 14 -0.64 -10.57 -1.70
CA ASN A 14 -0.32 -10.85 -3.10
C ASN A 14 0.18 -9.59 -3.81
N THR A 15 -0.44 -8.45 -3.54
CA THR A 15 -0.01 -7.17 -4.08
C THR A 15 1.36 -6.78 -3.55
N PHE A 16 1.59 -6.94 -2.25
CA PHE A 16 2.88 -6.66 -1.63
C PHE A 16 4.00 -7.47 -2.28
N ALA A 17 3.76 -8.77 -2.54
CA ALA A 17 4.72 -9.63 -3.21
C ALA A 17 4.97 -9.24 -4.69
N ILE A 18 3.99 -8.64 -5.37
CA ILE A 18 4.14 -8.14 -6.74
C ILE A 18 4.95 -6.85 -6.77
N LEU A 19 4.84 -6.01 -5.73
CA LEU A 19 5.49 -4.71 -5.66
C LEU A 19 6.89 -4.75 -5.06
N ASP A 20 7.14 -5.62 -4.09
CA ASP A 20 8.44 -5.84 -3.47
C ASP A 20 9.33 -6.67 -4.42
N VAL A 21 9.68 -6.06 -5.55
CA VAL A 21 10.47 -6.70 -6.63
C VAL A 21 11.86 -7.07 -6.12
N ASP A 22 12.40 -6.28 -5.18
CA ASP A 22 13.70 -6.51 -4.55
C ASP A 22 13.63 -7.56 -3.42
N GLY A 23 12.44 -7.97 -2.98
CA GLY A 23 12.27 -8.88 -1.85
C GLY A 23 12.75 -8.29 -0.52
N SER A 24 12.76 -6.97 -0.42
CA SER A 24 13.27 -6.21 0.73
C SER A 24 12.32 -6.24 1.93
N GLY A 25 11.07 -6.64 1.72
CA GLY A 25 10.00 -6.57 2.71
C GLY A 25 9.48 -5.15 2.94
N LEU A 26 9.85 -4.20 2.07
CA LEU A 26 9.51 -2.77 2.15
C LEU A 26 9.12 -2.24 0.76
N ILE A 27 8.08 -1.42 0.71
CA ILE A 27 7.60 -0.75 -0.51
C ILE A 27 8.09 0.70 -0.49
N SER A 28 8.91 1.05 -1.46
CA SER A 28 9.36 2.43 -1.68
C SER A 28 8.29 3.22 -2.45
N ALA A 29 8.38 4.57 -2.41
CA ALA A 29 7.47 5.43 -3.16
C ALA A 29 7.32 5.06 -4.65
N ARG A 30 8.43 4.64 -5.26
CA ARG A 30 8.50 4.22 -6.66
C ARG A 30 7.74 2.91 -6.93
N GLU A 31 7.82 1.97 -5.99
CA GLU A 31 7.12 0.69 -6.06
C GLU A 31 5.62 0.90 -5.85
N LEU A 32 5.24 1.77 -4.91
CA LEU A 32 3.86 2.18 -4.68
C LEU A 32 3.24 2.87 -5.92
N GLN A 33 3.99 3.72 -6.61
CA GLN A 33 3.54 4.35 -7.86
C GLN A 33 3.30 3.31 -8.97
N GLY A 34 4.16 2.30 -9.05
CA GLY A 34 3.98 1.16 -9.96
C GLY A 34 2.67 0.42 -9.66
N MET A 35 2.37 0.16 -8.38
CA MET A 35 1.11 -0.44 -7.94
C MET A 35 -0.11 0.34 -8.45
N MET A 36 -0.14 1.63 -8.18
CA MET A 36 -1.31 2.45 -8.45
C MET A 36 -1.63 2.44 -9.94
N SER A 37 -0.59 2.43 -10.79
CA SER A 37 -0.74 2.23 -12.24
C SER A 37 -1.29 0.84 -12.61
N VAL A 38 -0.87 -0.22 -11.93
CA VAL A 38 -1.36 -1.60 -12.17
C VAL A 38 -2.82 -1.77 -11.78
N PHE A 39 -3.25 -1.11 -10.70
CA PHE A 39 -4.65 -1.09 -10.26
C PHE A 39 -5.53 -0.13 -11.08
N GLY A 40 -4.95 0.57 -12.05
CA GLY A 40 -5.67 1.53 -12.91
C GLY A 40 -6.04 2.83 -12.20
N TYR A 41 -5.43 3.12 -11.05
CA TYR A 41 -5.59 4.40 -10.38
C TYR A 41 -4.49 5.37 -10.82
N GLU A 42 -4.85 6.41 -11.56
CA GLU A 42 -3.98 7.55 -11.83
C GLU A 42 -3.82 8.38 -10.56
N ASN A 43 -2.86 8.01 -9.70
CA ASN A 43 -2.44 8.82 -8.58
C ASN A 43 -1.22 9.65 -9.00
N SER A 44 -1.24 10.95 -8.71
CA SER A 44 -0.08 11.81 -8.92
C SER A 44 1.01 11.48 -7.90
N GLU A 45 2.26 11.84 -8.20
CA GLU A 45 3.38 11.73 -7.23
C GLU A 45 3.02 12.37 -5.88
N GLU A 46 2.26 13.46 -5.89
CA GLU A 46 1.76 14.13 -4.68
C GLU A 46 0.81 13.25 -3.84
N ASP A 47 -0.10 12.51 -4.48
CA ASP A 47 -1.01 11.60 -3.77
C ASP A 47 -0.25 10.39 -3.20
N ILE A 48 0.69 9.83 -3.97
CA ILE A 48 1.59 8.78 -3.51
C ILE A 48 2.38 9.25 -2.29
N GLN A 49 2.96 10.45 -2.37
CA GLN A 49 3.76 11.02 -1.30
C GLN A 49 2.92 11.26 -0.04
N ARG A 50 1.69 11.78 -0.18
CA ARG A 50 0.76 11.92 0.95
C ARG A 50 0.38 10.58 1.56
N MET A 51 0.14 9.55 0.75
CA MET A 51 -0.18 8.22 1.27
C MET A 51 0.98 7.67 2.09
N ILE A 52 2.22 7.86 1.62
CA ILE A 52 3.42 7.47 2.35
C ILE A 52 3.52 8.28 3.65
N ASP A 53 3.40 9.60 3.58
CA ASP A 53 3.50 10.50 4.73
C ASP A 53 2.50 10.14 5.85
N VAL A 54 1.28 9.73 5.47
CA VAL A 54 0.23 9.33 6.42
C VAL A 54 0.58 8.06 7.21
N VAL A 55 1.32 7.12 6.61
CA VAL A 55 1.69 5.85 7.27
C VAL A 55 3.16 5.73 7.62
N ASP A 56 4.00 6.66 7.16
CA ASP A 56 5.43 6.70 7.37
C ASP A 56 5.86 7.75 8.39
N ASP A 57 5.46 7.51 9.64
CA ASP A 57 5.80 8.34 10.80
C ASP A 57 7.33 8.46 11.07
N ASP A 58 8.10 7.49 10.58
CA ASP A 58 9.56 7.44 10.73
C ASP A 58 10.31 8.23 9.65
N GLY A 59 9.61 8.68 8.60
CA GLY A 59 10.21 9.41 7.47
C GLY A 59 11.23 8.57 6.68
N SER A 60 11.12 7.25 6.72
CA SER A 60 11.98 6.34 5.96
C SER A 60 11.76 6.44 4.44
N GLY A 61 10.64 6.99 3.99
CA GLY A 61 10.16 6.95 2.61
C GLY A 61 9.80 5.55 2.12
N LYS A 62 9.68 4.58 3.05
CA LYS A 62 9.45 3.16 2.79
C LYS A 62 8.38 2.59 3.71
N LEU A 63 7.50 1.78 3.14
CA LEU A 63 6.37 1.17 3.83
C LEU A 63 6.63 -0.32 4.03
N ASN A 64 6.68 -0.78 5.28
CA ASN A 64 6.65 -2.22 5.53
C ASN A 64 5.25 -2.80 5.25
N CYS A 65 5.15 -4.12 5.18
CA CYS A 65 3.88 -4.81 4.94
C CYS A 65 2.76 -4.35 5.88
N ALA A 66 3.06 -4.09 7.16
CA ALA A 66 2.07 -3.60 8.12
C ALA A 66 1.57 -2.17 7.81
N LYS A 67 2.48 -1.22 7.54
CA LYS A 67 2.17 0.18 7.18
C LYS A 67 1.42 0.24 5.85
N PHE A 68 1.85 -0.55 4.87
CA PHE A 68 1.19 -0.65 3.58
C PHE A 68 -0.22 -1.24 3.69
N CYS A 69 -0.38 -2.31 4.49
CA CYS A 69 -1.67 -2.90 4.79
C CYS A 69 -2.61 -1.87 5.44
N ALA A 70 -2.12 -1.10 6.41
CA ALA A 70 -2.87 -0.01 7.04
C ALA A 70 -3.25 1.10 6.04
N ALA A 71 -2.32 1.51 5.17
CA ALA A 71 -2.59 2.52 4.14
C ALA A 71 -3.67 2.09 3.15
N LEU A 72 -3.58 0.84 2.68
CA LEU A 72 -4.58 0.26 1.77
C LEU A 72 -5.91 0.02 2.46
N LEU A 73 -5.92 -0.46 3.70
CA LEU A 73 -7.15 -0.60 4.48
C LEU A 73 -7.84 0.74 4.67
N TRP A 74 -7.09 1.81 4.89
CA TRP A 74 -7.63 3.16 5.01
C TRP A 74 -8.20 3.65 3.67
N LYS A 75 -7.53 3.35 2.56
CA LYS A 75 -7.95 3.74 1.19
C LYS A 75 -9.13 2.91 0.65
N ILE A 76 -9.21 1.62 1.03
CA ILE A 76 -10.21 0.62 0.58
C ILE A 76 -11.33 0.42 1.62
N SER A 77 -11.38 1.22 2.68
CA SER A 77 -12.57 1.31 3.51
C SER A 77 -13.52 2.33 2.87
N PRO A 78 -14.53 1.90 2.09
CA PRO A 78 -15.71 2.73 1.99
C PRO A 78 -16.28 2.83 3.41
N GLU A 79 -16.55 4.05 3.87
CA GLU A 79 -17.58 4.22 4.91
C GLU A 79 -18.84 3.54 4.40
N GLU A 80 -19.16 2.36 4.95
CA GLU A 80 -20.49 1.73 5.09
C GLU A 80 -20.45 0.72 6.24
#